data_AF-A0A2G2H699-F1
#
_entry.id   AF-A0A2G2H699-F1
#
_cell.length_a   1.000
_cell.length_b   1.000
_cell.length_c   1.000
_cell.angle_alpha   90.00
_cell.angle_beta   90.00
_cell.angle_gamma   90.00
#
_symmetry.space_group_name_H-M   'P 1'
#
loop_
_entity.id
_entity.type
_entity.pdbx_description
1 polymer ?
#
loop_
_entity_poly.entity_id
_entity_poly.type
_entity_poly.pdbx_seq_one_letter_code
_entity_poly.pdbx_strand_id
1 'polypeptide(L)' 'MAHPPFFRASYGSWLRDVLILALGYFTAGYIGLKLAVPPGYATIIWPASGVALCGLLLRGRTIWPGVWLGSFAINLFNTL' A
#
# COMPACT_ATOMS: atom_id res chain seq x y z
N MET A 1 -11.93 11.00 -28.82
CA MET A 1 -10.58 11.34 -28.33
C MET A 1 -10.74 12.31 -27.16
N ALA A 2 -10.75 11.81 -25.93
CA ALA A 2 -10.75 12.63 -24.72
C ALA A 2 -10.07 11.83 -23.61
N HIS A 3 -8.79 12.12 -23.36
CA HIS A 3 -8.07 11.57 -22.22
C HIS A 3 -8.56 12.31 -20.95
N PRO A 4 -9.01 11.61 -19.89
CA PRO A 4 -9.48 12.26 -18.67
C PRO A 4 -8.34 13.01 -17.96
N PRO A 5 -8.64 14.10 -17.21
CA PRO A 5 -7.63 14.95 -16.58
C PRO A 5 -6.95 14.19 -15.43
N PHE A 6 -5.74 13.68 -15.67
CA PHE A 6 -4.98 12.86 -14.72
C PHE A 6 -4.43 13.61 -13.49
N PHE A 7 -4.60 14.93 -13.31
CA PHE A 7 -3.81 15.62 -12.29
C PHE A 7 -4.32 17.00 -11.88
N ARG A 8 -4.93 17.09 -10.68
CA ARG A 8 -4.93 18.29 -9.82
C ARG A 8 -5.01 17.89 -8.34
N ALA A 9 -4.10 17.05 -7.87
CA ALA A 9 -3.88 16.93 -6.43
C ALA A 9 -2.94 18.08 -6.03
N SER A 10 -3.38 18.92 -5.09
CA SER A 10 -2.47 19.84 -4.41
C SER A 10 -1.33 19.01 -3.79
N TYR A 11 -0.08 19.49 -3.84
CA TYR A 11 1.09 18.75 -3.39
C TYR A 11 0.91 18.15 -1.97
N GLY A 12 0.19 18.88 -1.10
CA GLY A 12 -0.15 18.43 0.25
C GLY A 12 -1.16 17.27 0.32
N SER A 13 -2.15 17.20 -0.58
CA SER A 13 -3.10 16.09 -0.59
C SER A 13 -2.46 14.80 -1.10
N TRP A 14 -1.53 14.91 -2.06
CA TRP A 14 -0.77 13.77 -2.56
C TRP A 14 0.08 13.11 -1.46
N LEU A 15 0.86 13.89 -0.71
CA LEU A 15 1.70 13.36 0.35
C LEU A 15 0.86 12.66 1.43
N ARG A 16 -0.27 13.27 1.79
CA ARG A 16 -1.23 12.68 2.74
C ARG A 16 -1.75 11.33 2.24
N ASP A 17 -2.17 11.25 0.98
CA ASP A 17 -2.70 10.01 0.41
C ASP A 17 -1.62 8.91 0.31
N VAL A 18 -0.37 9.28 0.01
CA VAL A 18 0.79 8.37 0.04
C VAL A 18 1.03 7.82 1.44
N LEU A 19 1.03 8.67 2.47
CA LEU A 19 1.26 8.25 3.86
C LEU A 19 0.12 7.37 4.38
N ILE A 20 -1.13 7.72 4.09
CA ILE A 20 -2.30 6.90 4.44
C ILE A 20 -2.20 5.53 3.77
N LEU A 21 -1.84 5.48 2.49
CA LEU A 21 -1.69 4.20 1.78
C LEU A 21 -0.55 3.37 2.34
N ALA A 22 0.59 3.98 2.67
CA ALA A 22 1.72 3.29 3.28
C ALA A 22 1.36 2.67 4.64
N LEU A 23 0.69 3.43 5.51
CA LEU A 23 0.23 2.95 6.82
C LEU A 23 -0.82 1.84 6.68
N GLY A 24 -1.79 2.01 5.77
CA GLY A 24 -2.79 0.97 5.49
C GLY A 24 -2.17 -0.31 4.95
N TYR A 25 -1.19 -0.18 4.04
CA TYR A 25 -0.48 -1.33 3.51
C TYR A 25 0.33 -2.06 4.59
N PHE A 26 1.07 -1.31 5.43
CA PHE A 26 1.87 -1.88 6.51
C PHE A 26 1.02 -2.64 7.52
N THR A 27 -0.07 -2.02 8.00
CA THR A 27 -0.97 -2.64 8.99
C THR A 27 -1.64 -3.90 8.46
N ALA A 28 -2.14 -3.86 7.22
CA ALA A 28 -2.68 -5.04 6.56
C ALA A 28 -1.61 -6.13 6.35
N GLY A 29 -0.41 -5.75 5.91
CA GLY A 29 0.71 -6.68 5.70
C GLY A 29 1.14 -7.35 6.99
N TYR A 30 1.19 -6.60 8.10
CA TYR A 30 1.46 -7.13 9.43
C TYR A 30 0.43 -8.16 9.89
N ILE A 31 -0.86 -7.87 9.70
CA ILE A 31 -1.94 -8.83 10.00
C ILE A 31 -1.81 -10.08 9.13
N GLY A 32 -1.51 -9.90 7.84
CA GLY A 32 -1.22 -11.00 6.92
C GLY A 32 -0.10 -11.88 7.46
N LEU A 33 1.05 -11.32 7.80
CA LEU A 33 2.20 -12.06 8.33
C LEU A 33 1.89 -12.80 9.63
N LYS A 34 1.05 -12.24 10.52
CA LYS A 34 0.57 -12.95 11.72
C LYS A 34 -0.30 -14.16 11.41
N LEU A 35 -0.94 -14.19 10.24
CA LEU A 35 -1.71 -15.32 9.73
C LEU A 35 -0.85 -16.28 8.89
N ALA A 36 0.44 -16.00 8.70
CA ALA A 36 1.34 -16.88 7.94
C ALA A 36 1.57 -18.20 8.68
N VAL A 37 1.35 -19.32 7.99
CA VAL A 37 1.74 -20.65 8.46
C VAL A 37 3.26 -20.81 8.21
N PRO A 38 4.05 -21.42 9.12
CA PRO A 38 5.49 -21.64 8.90
C PRO A 38 5.71 -22.35 7.55
N PRO A 39 6.53 -21.83 6.61
CA PRO A 39 7.70 -20.97 6.79
C PRO A 39 7.45 -19.50 6.37
N GLY A 40 6.89 -18.69 7.28
CA GLY A 40 7.25 -17.29 7.58
C GLY A 40 7.12 -16.16 6.53
N TYR A 41 7.03 -16.46 5.23
CA TYR A 41 7.12 -15.43 4.17
C TYR A 41 5.89 -15.34 3.27
N ALA A 42 5.07 -16.40 3.20
CA ALA A 42 3.90 -16.43 2.33
C ALA A 42 2.64 -16.74 3.14
N THR A 43 1.67 -15.83 3.05
CA THR A 43 0.36 -15.95 3.69
C THR A 43 -0.64 -16.45 2.67
N ILE A 44 -1.58 -17.31 3.06
CA ILE A 44 -2.67 -17.75 2.17
C ILE A 44 -3.52 -16.55 1.71
N ILE A 45 -3.68 -15.56 2.59
CA ILE A 45 -4.44 -14.34 2.33
C ILE A 45 -3.53 -13.15 2.61
N TRP A 46 -3.24 -12.33 1.59
CA TRP A 46 -2.45 -11.12 1.71
C TRP A 46 -3.36 -9.87 1.63
N PRO A 47 -3.91 -9.36 2.75
CA PRO A 47 -4.86 -8.25 2.72
C PRO A 47 -4.24 -6.92 2.25
N ALA A 48 -2.91 -6.77 2.33
CA ALA A 48 -2.24 -5.54 1.91
C ALA A 48 -2.36 -5.25 0.40
N SER A 49 -2.44 -6.29 -0.45
CA SER A 49 -2.69 -6.09 -1.89
C SER A 49 -4.09 -5.52 -2.16
N GLY A 50 -5.09 -5.90 -1.35
CA GLY A 50 -6.42 -5.29 -1.40
C GLY A 50 -6.40 -3.81 -1.02
N VAL A 51 -5.64 -3.44 0.01
CA VAL A 51 -5.45 -2.03 0.40
C VAL A 51 -4.74 -1.23 -0.69
N ALA A 52 -3.68 -1.78 -1.29
CA ALA A 52 -3.00 -1.17 -2.42
C ALA A 52 -3.94 -0.95 -3.60
N LEU A 53 -4.74 -1.96 -3.96
CA LEU A 53 -5.69 -1.88 -5.06
C LEU A 53 -6.76 -0.81 -4.80
N CYS A 54 -7.38 -0.82 -3.61
CA CYS A 54 -8.37 0.19 -3.24
C CYS A 54 -7.78 1.60 -3.27
N GLY A 55 -6.58 1.80 -2.72
CA GLY A 55 -5.90 3.09 -2.75
C GLY A 55 -5.65 3.59 -4.17
N LEU A 56 -5.09 2.74 -5.03
CA LEU A 56 -4.76 3.10 -6.41
C LEU A 56 -6.01 3.32 -7.28
N LEU A 57 -7.12 2.61 -7.02
CA LEU A 57 -8.39 2.82 -7.72
C LEU A 57 -9.09 4.13 -7.27
N LEU A 58 -9.06 4.46 -5.97
CA LEU A 58 -9.75 5.63 -5.44
C LEU A 58 -9.00 6.94 -5.63
N ARG A 59 -7.65 6.91 -5.58
CA ARG A 59 -6.79 8.12 -5.66
C ARG A 59 -5.96 8.20 -6.93
N GLY A 60 -5.94 7.14 -7.74
CA GLY A 60 -5.18 7.06 -8.98
C GLY A 60 -3.79 6.45 -8.79
N ARG A 61 -3.10 6.20 -9.92
CA ARG A 61 -1.77 5.55 -9.92
C ARG A 61 -0.65 6.39 -9.30
N THR A 62 -0.84 7.69 -9.06
CA THR A 62 0.22 8.60 -8.61
C THR A 62 0.66 8.36 -7.17
N ILE A 63 -0.15 7.68 -6.35
CA ILE A 63 0.16 7.37 -4.95
C ILE A 63 0.86 6.02 -4.76
N TRP A 64 1.29 5.37 -5.85
CA TRP A 64 2.04 4.11 -5.82
C TRP A 64 3.27 4.10 -4.88
N PRO A 65 3.99 5.23 -4.62
CA PRO A 65 5.10 5.22 -3.67
C PRO A 65 4.66 4.83 -2.26
N GLY A 66 3.38 5.03 -1.89
CA GLY A 66 2.83 4.59 -0.62
C GLY A 66 2.85 3.07 -0.47
N VAL A 67 2.53 2.32 -1.53
CA VAL A 67 2.62 0.85 -1.54
C VAL A 67 4.07 0.42 -1.37
N TRP A 68 5.00 1.08 -2.06
CA TRP A 68 6.43 0.77 -1.97
C TRP A 68 6.96 1.02 -0.55
N LEU A 69 6.65 2.17 0.05
CA LEU A 69 7.03 2.52 1.42
C LEU A 69 6.45 1.55 2.45
N GLY A 70 5.16 1.21 2.33
CA GLY A 70 4.51 0.24 3.21
C GLY A 70 5.14 -1.16 3.10
N SER A 71 5.43 -1.60 1.88
CA SER A 71 6.09 -2.88 1.61
C SER A 71 7.53 -2.91 2.13
N PHE A 72 8.29 -1.84 1.93
CA PHE A 72 9.64 -1.71 2.47
C PHE A 72 9.63 -1.77 4.01
N ALA A 73 8.75 -0.99 4.66
CA ALA A 73 8.64 -0.96 6.10
C ALA A 73 8.25 -2.33 6.71
N ILE A 74 7.30 -3.05 6.11
CA ILE A 74 6.88 -4.35 6.64
C ILE A 74 7.96 -5.43 6.45
N ASN A 75 8.67 -5.41 5.33
CA ASN A 75 9.78 -6.33 5.09
C ASN A 75 10.95 -6.03 6.05
N LEU A 76 11.26 -4.75 6.27
CA LEU A 76 12.28 -4.34 7.22
C LEU A 76 11.90 -4.77 8.64
N PHE A 77 10.66 -4.54 9.06
CA PHE A 77 10.15 -4.96 10.37
C PHE A 77 10.15 -6.48 10.55
N ASN A 78 9.88 -7.24 9.49
CA ASN A 78 9.87 -8.70 9.56
C ASN A 78 11.28 -9.32 9.52
N THR A 79 12.28 -8.58 9.02
CA THR A 79 13.68 -9.04 8.91
C THR A 79 14.49 -8.70 10.18
N LEU A 80 14.09 -7.67 10.92
CA LEU A 80 14.66 -7.30 12.22
C LEU A 80 14.07 -8.14 13.36
#